data_AF-A0A9E6Z7J1-F1
#
_entry.id   AF-A0A9E6Z7J1-F1
#
_cell.length_a   1.000
_cell.length_b   1.000
_cell.length_c   1.000
_cell.angle_alpha   90.00
_cell.angle_beta   90.00
_cell.angle_gamma   90.00
#
_symmetry.space_group_name_H-M   'P 1'
#
loop_
_entity.id
_entity.type
_entity.pdbx_description
1 polymer ?
#
loop_
_entity_poly.entity_id
_entity_poly.type
_entity_poly.pdbx_seq_one_letter_code
_entity_poly.pdbx_strand_id
1 'polypeptide(L)' 'MDNDTRPFWTFLLSWASALYAWTTAYRLRTIKPQKVGAPVICVGNLSVGVWGKPQSCATWLKN' A
#
# COMPACT_ATOMS: atom_id res chain seq x y z
N MET A 1 -16.12 28.72 -14.79
CA MET A 1 -14.84 28.82 -15.52
C MET A 1 -13.75 28.17 -14.68
N ASP A 2 -13.76 26.86 -14.80
CA ASP A 2 -12.82 25.84 -14.39
C ASP A 2 -11.44 26.11 -15.02
N ASN A 3 -10.46 26.38 -14.15
CA ASN A 3 -9.07 26.51 -14.51
C ASN A 3 -8.50 25.09 -14.70
N ASP A 4 -8.77 24.49 -15.87
CA ASP A 4 -8.21 23.18 -16.28
C ASP A 4 -6.74 23.33 -16.68
N THR A 5 -5.87 23.61 -15.71
CA THR A 5 -4.42 23.42 -15.85
C THR A 5 -3.98 22.29 -14.95
N ARG A 6 -4.46 21.07 -15.23
CA ARG A 6 -3.78 19.90 -14.67
C ARG A 6 -2.46 19.75 -15.44
N PRO A 7 -1.30 19.87 -14.78
CA PRO A 7 -0.03 19.75 -15.48
C PRO A 7 0.03 18.39 -16.16
N PHE A 8 0.63 18.31 -17.36
CA PHE A 8 0.76 17.06 -18.11
C PHE A 8 1.35 15.91 -17.26
N TRP A 9 2.18 16.26 -16.27
CA TRP A 9 2.70 15.36 -15.24
C TRP A 9 1.60 14.57 -14.52
N THR A 10 0.45 15.17 -14.21
CA THR A 10 -0.68 14.46 -13.57
C THR A 10 -1.18 13.30 -14.44
N PHE A 11 -1.21 13.50 -15.77
CA PHE A 11 -1.61 12.44 -16.71
C PHE A 11 -0.57 11.32 -16.75
N LEU A 12 0.71 11.68 -16.77
CA LEU A 12 1.82 10.72 -16.73
C LEU A 12 1.83 9.92 -15.42
N LEU A 13 1.61 10.59 -14.28
CA LEU A 13 1.52 9.95 -12.96
C LEU A 13 0.28 9.05 -12.85
N SER A 14 -0.84 9.42 -13.48
CA SER A 14 -2.05 8.60 -13.49
C SER A 14 -1.80 7.26 -14.21
N TRP A 15 -1.16 7.31 -15.37
CA TRP A 15 -0.76 6.11 -16.11
C TRP A 15 0.26 5.27 -15.33
N ALA A 16 1.29 5.90 -14.75
CA ALA A 16 2.26 5.20 -13.92
C ALA A 16 1.61 4.52 -12.71
N SER A 17 0.62 5.18 -12.09
CA SER A 17 -0.15 4.62 -10.97
C SER A 17 -1.00 3.43 -11.38
N ALA A 18 -1.61 3.47 -12.57
CA ALA A 18 -2.38 2.34 -13.11
C ALA A 18 -1.49 1.12 -13.37
N LEU A 19 -0.30 1.32 -13.94
CA LEU A 19 0.69 0.26 -14.14
C LEU A 19 1.18 -0.33 -12.81
N TYR A 20 1.44 0.53 -11.81
CA TYR A 20 1.82 0.08 -10.47
C TYR A 20 0.70 -0.73 -9.79
N ALA A 21 -0.55 -0.29 -9.92
CA ALA A 21 -1.71 -1.01 -9.38
C ALA A 21 -1.87 -2.38 -10.04
N TRP A 22 -1.75 -2.45 -11.37
CA TRP A 22 -1.84 -3.71 -12.11
C TRP A 22 -0.76 -4.71 -11.66
N THR A 23 0.50 -4.27 -11.61
CA THR A 23 1.63 -5.13 -11.23
C THR A 23 1.52 -5.60 -9.77
N THR A 24 1.06 -4.74 -8.87
CA THR A 24 0.81 -5.08 -7.47
C THR A 24 -0.32 -6.10 -7.33
N ALA A 25 -1.45 -5.88 -8.03
CA ALA A 25 -2.57 -6.82 -8.03
C ALA A 25 -2.17 -8.19 -8.59
N TYR A 26 -1.37 -8.21 -9.66
CA TYR A 26 -0.82 -9.45 -10.20
C TYR A 26 0.06 -10.17 -9.17
N ARG A 27 1.01 -9.45 -8.54
CA ARG A 27 1.87 -10.02 -7.49
C ARG A 27 1.05 -10.65 -6.37
N LEU A 28 0.08 -9.93 -5.81
CA LEU A 28 -0.77 -10.43 -4.72
C LEU A 28 -1.54 -11.69 -5.09
N ARG A 29 -2.01 -11.80 -6.34
CA ARG A 29 -2.71 -12.99 -6.85
C ARG A 29 -1.78 -14.19 -7.03
N THR A 30 -0.53 -13.94 -7.40
CA THR A 30 0.46 -15.00 -7.69
C THR A 30 1.30 -15.42 -6.49
N ILE A 31 1.37 -14.61 -5.43
CA ILE A 31 2.22 -14.89 -4.28
C ILE A 31 1.69 -16.11 -3.53
N LYS A 32 2.58 -17.05 -3.23
CA LYS A 32 2.24 -18.20 -2.39
C LYS A 32 2.43 -17.79 -0.92
N PRO A 33 1.39 -17.85 -0.07
CA PRO A 33 1.53 -17.52 1.34
C PRO A 33 2.45 -18.53 2.02
N GLN A 34 3.44 -18.03 2.74
CA GLN A 34 4.31 -18.85 3.58
C GLN A 34 3.57 -19.21 4.86
N LYS A 35 3.48 -20.51 5.18
CA LYS A 35 2.95 -20.97 6.46
C LYS A 35 4.08 -21.02 7.47
N VAL A 36 3.92 -20.29 8.56
CA VAL A 36 4.85 -20.28 9.70
C VAL A 36 4.19 -21.06 10.84
N GLY A 37 4.93 -21.90 11.55
CA GLY A 37 4.39 -22.76 12.63
C GLY A 37 4.04 -22.02 13.93
N ALA A 38 4.27 -20.71 13.99
CA ALA A 38 3.93 -19.83 15.09
C ALA A 38 2.86 -18.82 14.63
N PRO A 39 1.99 -18.32 15.53
CA PRO A 39 1.02 -17.29 15.18
C PRO A 39 1.73 -16.00 14.79
N VAL A 40 1.47 -15.51 13.57
CA VAL A 40 2.05 -14.26 13.04
C VAL A 40 0.93 -13.28 12.72
N ILE A 41 1.08 -12.03 13.14
CA ILE A 41 0.13 -10.95 12.86
C ILE A 41 0.83 -9.93 11.98
N CYS A 42 0.33 -9.74 10.76
CA CYS A 42 0.85 -8.78 9.81
C CYS A 42 0.34 -7.38 10.16
N VAL A 43 1.25 -6.43 10.38
CA VAL A 43 0.88 -5.04 10.66
C VAL A 43 1.56 -4.08 9.68
N GLY A 44 0.75 -3.35 8.92
CA GLY A 44 1.22 -2.44 7.87
C GLY A 44 0.15 -1.45 7.43
N ASN A 45 0.55 -0.47 6.62
CA ASN A 45 -0.33 0.54 6.03
C ASN A 45 -0.28 0.44 4.50
N LEU A 46 -1.38 0.81 3.85
CA LEU A 46 -1.53 0.85 2.40
C LEU A 46 -0.92 2.12 1.78
N SER A 47 -0.89 3.23 2.53
CA SER A 47 -0.44 4.54 2.04
C SER A 47 0.99 4.86 2.47
N VAL A 48 1.74 5.48 1.55
CA VAL A 48 3.10 5.97 1.82
C VAL A 48 3.00 7.33 2.50
N GLY A 49 3.27 7.36 3.81
CA GLY A 49 3.19 8.54 4.66
C GLY A 49 3.31 8.16 6.13
N VAL A 50 3.61 9.13 6.99
CA VAL A 50 3.60 8.91 8.45
C VAL A 50 2.15 8.83 8.91
N TRP A 51 1.55 7.65 8.75
CA TRP A 51 0.51 7.22 9.67
C TRP A 51 1.18 6.20 10.56
N GLY A 52 1.35 6.57 11.84
CA GLY A 52 2.22 5.91 12.80
C GLY A 52 2.28 4.40 12.58
N LYS A 53 3.41 3.92 12.03
CA LYS A 53 3.78 2.51 12.16
C LYS A 53 3.53 2.17 13.63
N PRO A 54 2.73 1.14 13.92
CA PRO A 54 1.91 1.22 15.10
C PRO A 54 2.71 0.78 16.31
N GLN A 55 3.41 1.74 16.89
CA GLN A 55 3.82 1.67 18.29
C GLN A 55 2.59 1.35 19.15
N SER A 56 1.41 1.86 18.79
CA SER A 56 0.11 1.49 19.39
C SER A 56 -0.25 0.01 19.21
N CYS A 57 -0.28 -0.54 17.99
CA CYS A 57 -0.57 -1.98 17.79
C CYS A 57 0.50 -2.89 18.38
N ALA A 58 1.78 -2.52 18.36
CA ALA A 58 2.84 -3.28 19.02
C ALA A 58 2.67 -3.27 20.56
N THR A 59 2.12 -2.19 21.12
CA THR A 59 1.78 -2.10 22.54
C THR A 59 0.51 -2.89 22.87
N TRP A 60 -0.50 -2.87 21.99
CA TRP A 60 -1.76 -3.61 22.17
C TRP A 60 -1.60 -5.12 21.99
N LEU A 61 -0.71 -5.57 21.09
CA LEU A 61 -0.37 -6.99 20.90
C LEU A 61 0.45 -7.60 22.03
N LYS A 62 0.96 -6.77 22.96
CA LYS A 62 1.75 -7.21 24.13
C LYS A 62 0.91 -7.39 25.41
N ASN A 63 -0.37 -7.02 25.39
CA ASN A 63 -1.31 -7.15 26.50
C ASN A 63 -2.38 -8.19 26.21
#